data_AF-A0A842LUX1-F1
#
_entry.id   AF-A0A842LUX1-F1
#
_cell.length_a   1.000
_cell.length_b   1.000
_cell.length_c   1.000
_cell.angle_alpha   90.00
_cell.angle_beta   90.00
_cell.angle_gamma   90.00
#
_symmetry.space_group_name_H-M   'P 1'
#
loop_
_entity.id
_entity.type
_entity.pdbx_description
1 polymer ?
#
loop_
_entity_poly.entity_id
_entity_poly.type
_entity_poly.pdbx_seq_one_letter_code
_entity_poly.pdbx_strand_id
1 'polypeptide(L)'
;KSSWALENMYIIKYRDVNSQTQRFVDVEYIGISKIHASILLDDVIRDAINYNLHVSQSEYRWLLENLIQNKPLKPLIMRHIILRANRKTGQMGIKPLLYSLAIDSEIFSRKEPEVFNDPLQISARMDEIVLRIKETYREMNTARRNIQELIPPGTRENNINQLISILRRNNRYLFVNNLLKILIQENAAFHSLKNYLFNRILQNDDTWDIYAAALLTGFLGGR
;
A
#
# COMPACT_ATOMS: atom_id res chain seq x y z
N LYS A 1 -37.52 -3.52 -12.64
CA LYS A 1 -36.05 -3.56 -12.64
C LYS A 1 -35.59 -3.52 -11.18
N SER A 2 -34.91 -4.56 -10.70
CA SER A 2 -34.23 -4.54 -9.40
C SER A 2 -32.85 -3.89 -9.59
N SER A 3 -32.48 -2.99 -8.68
CA SER A 3 -31.14 -2.41 -8.60
C SER A 3 -30.50 -2.88 -7.31
N TRP A 4 -29.26 -3.33 -7.39
CA TRP A 4 -28.47 -3.75 -6.24
C TRP A 4 -27.50 -2.61 -5.91
N ALA A 5 -27.54 -2.13 -4.67
CA ALA A 5 -26.62 -1.12 -4.17
C ALA A 5 -25.81 -1.72 -3.01
N LEU A 6 -24.49 -1.51 -3.03
CA LEU A 6 -23.63 -1.89 -1.92
C LEU A 6 -23.79 -0.86 -0.80
N GLU A 7 -24.28 -1.29 0.36
CA GLU A 7 -24.30 -0.50 1.58
C GLU A 7 -23.01 -0.68 2.38
N ASN A 8 -22.76 0.17 3.39
CA ASN A 8 -21.63 -0.03 4.30
C ASN A 8 -21.69 -1.45 4.87
N MET A 9 -20.59 -2.19 4.80
CA MET A 9 -20.50 -3.53 5.39
C MET A 9 -20.20 -3.40 6.88
N TYR A 10 -20.75 -4.29 7.71
CA TYR A 10 -20.43 -4.34 9.13
C TYR A 10 -19.92 -5.72 9.49
N ILE A 11 -18.78 -5.79 10.18
CA ILE A 11 -18.39 -6.98 10.92
C ILE A 11 -18.92 -6.80 12.33
N ILE A 12 -19.74 -7.76 12.77
CA ILE A 12 -20.34 -7.77 14.10
C ILE A 12 -19.66 -8.88 14.89
N LYS A 13 -18.91 -8.50 15.93
CA LYS A 13 -18.36 -9.44 16.90
C LYS A 13 -19.26 -9.42 18.13
N TYR A 14 -19.68 -10.58 18.60
CA TYR A 14 -20.54 -10.73 19.77
C TYR A 14 -20.13 -11.98 20.55
N ARG A 15 -20.40 -12.00 21.86
CA ARG A 15 -20.11 -13.16 22.72
C ARG A 15 -21.15 -14.25 22.57
N ASP A 16 -22.42 -13.85 22.58
CA ASP A 16 -23.55 -14.77 22.52
C ASP A 16 -24.79 -14.06 21.94
N VAL A 17 -25.81 -14.83 21.57
CA VAL A 17 -27.15 -14.32 21.24
C VAL A 17 -28.07 -14.71 22.37
N ASN A 18 -28.62 -13.73 23.08
CA ASN A 18 -29.61 -14.01 24.12
C ASN A 18 -30.85 -14.66 23.48
N SER A 19 -31.10 -15.92 23.81
CA SER A 19 -32.13 -16.75 23.18
C SER A 19 -33.57 -16.28 23.45
N GLN A 20 -33.79 -15.52 24.52
CA GLN A 20 -35.12 -15.00 24.90
C GLN A 20 -35.45 -13.67 24.22
N THR A 21 -34.44 -12.83 24.00
CA THR A 21 -34.61 -11.48 23.43
C THR A 21 -34.13 -11.35 21.99
N GLN A 22 -33.44 -12.37 21.47
CA GLN A 22 -32.74 -12.39 20.18
C GLN A 22 -31.73 -11.24 20.02
N ARG A 23 -31.21 -10.70 21.12
CA ARG A 23 -30.22 -9.62 21.12
C ARG A 23 -28.82 -10.18 21.26
N PHE A 24 -27.88 -9.62 20.50
CA PHE A 24 -26.45 -9.90 20.66
C PHE A 24 -25.96 -9.37 22.02
N VAL A 25 -25.10 -10.14 22.68
CA VAL A 25 -24.47 -9.82 23.97
C VAL A 25 -23.00 -9.46 23.73
N ASP A 26 -22.54 -8.38 24.36
CA ASP A 26 -21.17 -7.85 24.24
C ASP A 26 -20.74 -7.62 22.79
N VAL A 27 -21.44 -6.69 22.14
CA VAL A 27 -21.33 -6.42 20.71
C VAL A 27 -20.27 -5.37 20.42
N GLU A 28 -19.40 -5.67 19.46
CA GLU A 28 -18.49 -4.73 18.83
C GLU A 28 -18.83 -4.65 17.34
N TYR A 29 -19.07 -3.43 16.87
CA TYR A 29 -19.39 -3.15 15.47
C TYR A 29 -18.18 -2.54 14.79
N ILE A 30 -17.73 -3.16 13.70
CA ILE A 30 -16.70 -2.60 12.83
C ILE A 30 -17.37 -2.24 11.51
N GLY A 31 -17.59 -0.94 11.29
CA GLY A 31 -18.09 -0.42 10.04
C GLY A 31 -17.00 -0.37 8.97
N ILE A 32 -17.22 -1.04 7.86
CA ILE A 32 -16.39 -1.01 6.66
C ILE A 32 -17.05 -0.02 5.70
N SER A 33 -16.35 1.08 5.42
CA SER A 33 -16.88 2.05 4.46
C SER A 33 -17.06 1.40 3.09
N LYS A 34 -18.07 1.86 2.37
CA LYS A 34 -18.35 1.54 0.98
C LYS A 34 -17.08 1.40 0.12
N ILE A 35 -16.14 2.37 0.17
CA ILE A 35 -14.86 2.32 -0.56
C ILE A 35 -14.01 1.10 -0.18
N HIS A 36 -13.84 0.85 1.12
CA HIS A 36 -13.08 -0.32 1.59
C HIS A 36 -13.76 -1.62 1.16
N ALA A 37 -15.10 -1.70 1.27
CA ALA A 37 -15.85 -2.87 0.83
C ALA A 37 -15.62 -3.18 -0.66
N SER A 38 -15.66 -2.18 -1.54
CA SER A 38 -15.36 -2.35 -2.97
C SER A 38 -13.96 -2.89 -3.23
N ILE A 39 -12.96 -2.42 -2.47
CA ILE A 39 -11.58 -2.93 -2.57
C ILE A 39 -11.50 -4.40 -2.13
N LEU A 40 -12.26 -4.78 -1.10
CA LEU A 40 -12.30 -6.16 -0.59
C LEU A 40 -13.08 -7.13 -1.49
N LEU A 41 -14.01 -6.62 -2.30
CA LEU A 41 -14.72 -7.43 -3.29
C LEU A 41 -13.82 -7.83 -4.48
N ASP A 42 -12.73 -7.11 -4.73
CA ASP A 42 -11.77 -7.49 -5.75
C ASP A 42 -10.85 -8.62 -5.25
N ASP A 43 -10.99 -9.82 -5.83
CA ASP A 43 -10.25 -11.00 -5.41
C ASP A 43 -8.72 -10.81 -5.49
N VAL A 44 -8.22 -10.12 -6.52
CA VAL A 44 -6.77 -9.95 -6.71
C VAL A 44 -6.17 -9.07 -5.62
N ILE A 45 -6.86 -7.97 -5.28
CA ILE A 45 -6.44 -7.09 -4.20
C ILE A 45 -6.62 -7.79 -2.86
N ARG A 46 -7.80 -8.36 -2.59
CA ARG A 46 -8.12 -9.05 -1.33
C ARG A 46 -7.10 -10.14 -1.02
N ASP A 47 -6.77 -10.99 -1.99
CA ASP A 47 -5.80 -12.07 -1.79
C ASP A 47 -4.37 -11.54 -1.56
N ALA A 48 -4.03 -10.38 -2.14
CA ALA A 48 -2.73 -9.76 -1.92
C ALA A 48 -2.58 -9.18 -0.50
N ILE A 49 -3.65 -8.60 0.05
CA ILE A 49 -3.66 -7.98 1.38
C ILE A 49 -4.10 -8.94 2.50
N ASN A 50 -4.65 -10.12 2.16
CA ASN A 50 -4.89 -11.19 3.12
C ASN A 50 -3.56 -11.86 3.52
N TYR A 51 -2.70 -11.09 4.16
CA TYR A 51 -1.31 -11.45 4.44
C TYR A 51 -0.89 -10.97 5.83
N ASN A 52 -0.26 -11.86 6.60
CA ASN A 52 0.30 -11.56 7.91
C ASN A 52 1.74 -11.07 7.76
N LEU A 53 1.93 -9.77 7.94
CA LEU A 53 3.21 -9.10 7.75
C LEU A 53 4.02 -9.09 9.05
N HIS A 54 5.27 -9.55 9.00
CA HIS A 54 6.20 -9.47 10.11
C HIS A 54 6.71 -8.02 10.27
N VAL A 55 6.45 -7.38 11.42
CA VAL A 55 6.73 -5.94 11.63
C VAL A 55 7.69 -5.65 12.78
N SER A 56 7.90 -6.58 13.71
CA SER A 56 8.98 -6.56 14.71
C SER A 56 9.34 -7.99 15.10
N GLN A 57 10.42 -8.24 15.88
CA GLN A 57 11.01 -9.56 16.12
C GLN A 57 10.03 -10.70 16.49
N SER A 58 8.91 -10.39 17.12
CA SER A 58 7.89 -11.34 17.54
C SER A 58 6.47 -10.92 17.14
N GLU A 59 6.32 -9.94 16.26
CA GLU A 59 5.03 -9.31 15.97
C GLU A 59 4.66 -9.45 14.50
N TYR A 60 3.51 -10.07 14.26
CA TYR A 60 2.86 -10.14 12.96
C TYR A 60 1.59 -9.29 12.97
N ARG A 61 1.33 -8.60 11.87
CA ARG A 61 0.13 -7.77 11.68
C ARG A 61 -0.57 -8.18 10.40
N TRP A 62 -1.87 -8.41 10.49
CA TRP A 62 -2.69 -8.73 9.34
C TRP A 62 -3.01 -7.46 8.55
N LEU A 63 -2.60 -7.40 7.28
CA LEU A 63 -2.79 -6.19 6.46
C LEU A 63 -4.28 -5.91 6.20
N LEU A 64 -5.05 -6.95 5.89
CA LEU A 64 -6.50 -6.87 5.71
C LEU A 64 -7.23 -6.30 6.93
N GLU A 65 -6.86 -6.74 8.14
CA GLU A 65 -7.44 -6.23 9.39
C GLU A 65 -7.19 -4.72 9.56
N ASN A 66 -5.95 -4.27 9.30
CA ASN A 66 -5.63 -2.85 9.42
C ASN A 66 -6.40 -2.01 8.41
N LEU A 67 -6.59 -2.51 7.19
CA LEU A 67 -7.40 -1.85 6.17
C LEU A 67 -8.87 -1.74 6.60
N ILE A 68 -9.45 -2.84 7.11
CA ILE A 68 -10.83 -2.88 7.63
C ILE A 68 -11.01 -1.87 8.78
N GLN A 69 -9.97 -1.69 9.61
CA GLN A 69 -9.94 -0.70 10.69
C GLN A 69 -9.66 0.74 10.22
N ASN A 70 -9.64 0.99 8.90
CA ASN A 70 -9.36 2.29 8.29
C ASN A 70 -7.99 2.88 8.74
N LYS A 71 -7.00 2.02 8.94
CA LYS A 71 -5.63 2.42 9.30
C LYS A 71 -4.73 2.38 8.07
N PRO A 72 -3.82 3.36 7.89
CA PRO A 72 -2.85 3.33 6.80
C PRO A 72 -1.92 2.13 6.93
N LEU A 73 -1.63 1.48 5.81
CA LEU A 73 -0.81 0.26 5.75
C LEU A 73 0.69 0.57 5.65
N LYS A 74 1.07 1.68 5.04
CA LYS A 74 2.45 2.11 4.80
C LYS A 74 3.33 2.07 6.06
N PRO A 75 2.90 2.48 7.27
CA PRO A 75 3.72 2.34 8.47
C PRO A 75 4.14 0.90 8.74
N LEU A 76 3.26 -0.08 8.51
CA LEU A 76 3.56 -1.51 8.65
C LEU A 76 4.53 -1.96 7.56
N ILE A 77 4.29 -1.52 6.32
CA ILE A 77 5.18 -1.82 5.19
C ILE A 77 6.59 -1.30 5.47
N MET A 78 6.73 -0.06 5.97
CA MET A 78 8.03 0.53 6.31
C MET A 78 8.76 -0.25 7.40
N ARG A 79 8.06 -0.68 8.46
CA ARG A 79 8.65 -1.54 9.51
C ARG A 79 9.15 -2.85 8.93
N HIS A 80 8.35 -3.48 8.06
CA HIS A 80 8.74 -4.71 7.38
C HIS A 80 9.94 -4.53 6.45
N ILE A 81 9.96 -3.46 5.65
CA ILE A 81 11.11 -3.11 4.79
C ILE A 81 12.37 -2.96 5.63
N ILE A 82 12.30 -2.30 6.79
CA ILE A 82 13.43 -2.15 7.72
C ILE A 82 13.90 -3.52 8.24
N LEU A 83 12.98 -4.41 8.64
CA LEU A 83 13.37 -5.75 9.08
C LEU A 83 14.07 -6.52 7.97
N ARG A 84 13.55 -6.47 6.74
CA ARG A 84 14.12 -7.19 5.60
C ARG A 84 15.46 -6.61 5.16
N ALA A 85 15.61 -5.28 5.16
CA ALA A 85 16.88 -4.61 4.94
C ALA A 85 17.97 -5.05 5.94
N ASN A 86 17.57 -5.34 7.18
CA ASN A 86 18.46 -5.83 8.24
C ASN A 86 18.51 -7.36 8.36
N ARG A 87 17.95 -8.11 7.39
CA ARG A 87 17.92 -9.59 7.38
C ARG A 87 17.27 -10.21 8.64
N LYS A 88 16.32 -9.50 9.25
CA LYS A 88 15.58 -9.92 10.47
C LYS A 88 14.23 -10.61 10.16
N THR A 89 13.96 -10.92 8.90
CA THR A 89 12.75 -11.64 8.47
C THR A 89 13.05 -12.48 7.23
N GLY A 90 12.46 -13.66 7.14
CA GLY A 90 12.52 -14.54 5.96
C GLY A 90 11.38 -14.31 4.96
N GLN A 91 10.43 -13.42 5.26
CA GLN A 91 9.32 -13.10 4.35
C GLN A 91 9.83 -12.31 3.13
N MET A 92 9.61 -12.86 1.94
CA MET A 92 10.11 -12.29 0.67
C MET A 92 9.01 -11.69 -0.21
N GLY A 93 7.74 -11.87 0.15
CA GLY A 93 6.59 -11.44 -0.65
C GLY A 93 6.60 -9.94 -0.94
N ILE A 94 6.61 -9.57 -2.22
CA ILE A 94 6.57 -8.17 -2.68
C ILE A 94 5.15 -7.72 -3.00
N LYS A 95 4.35 -8.61 -3.60
CA LYS A 95 2.97 -8.32 -4.02
C LYS A 95 2.12 -7.71 -2.88
N PRO A 96 2.14 -8.25 -1.64
CA PRO A 96 1.39 -7.65 -0.53
C PRO A 96 1.85 -6.22 -0.20
N LEU A 97 3.16 -5.97 -0.25
CA LEU A 97 3.73 -4.64 0.06
C LEU A 97 3.26 -3.60 -0.95
N LEU A 98 3.36 -3.92 -2.25
CA LEU A 98 3.02 -2.99 -3.31
C LEU A 98 1.51 -2.73 -3.39
N TYR A 99 0.66 -3.75 -3.23
CA TYR A 99 -0.78 -3.52 -3.16
C TYR A 99 -1.17 -2.68 -1.95
N SER A 100 -0.55 -2.92 -0.79
CA SER A 100 -0.80 -2.11 0.41
C SER A 100 -0.42 -0.64 0.20
N LEU A 101 0.72 -0.37 -0.43
CA LEU A 101 1.15 0.99 -0.76
C LEU A 101 0.23 1.62 -1.82
N ALA A 102 -0.19 0.87 -2.84
CA ALA A 102 -1.10 1.35 -3.87
C ALA A 102 -2.49 1.72 -3.30
N ILE A 103 -3.01 0.90 -2.39
CA ILE A 103 -4.24 1.19 -1.64
C ILE A 103 -4.07 2.51 -0.88
N ASP A 104 -3.00 2.65 -0.10
CA ASP A 104 -2.78 3.86 0.68
C ASP A 104 -2.66 5.12 -0.21
N SER A 105 -1.99 5.03 -1.36
CA SER A 105 -1.85 6.17 -2.27
C SER A 105 -3.17 6.59 -2.92
N GLU A 106 -4.12 5.68 -3.13
CA GLU A 106 -5.41 6.02 -3.75
C GLU A 106 -6.47 6.44 -2.73
N ILE A 107 -6.45 5.85 -1.53
CA ILE A 107 -7.40 6.17 -0.45
C ILE A 107 -6.99 7.44 0.28
N PHE A 108 -5.72 7.58 0.68
CA PHE A 108 -5.28 8.65 1.58
C PHE A 108 -4.66 9.86 0.86
N SER A 109 -4.55 9.85 -0.48
CA SER A 109 -4.21 11.05 -1.27
C SER A 109 -5.35 12.06 -1.37
N ARG A 110 -6.59 11.64 -1.09
CA ARG A 110 -7.77 12.48 -1.27
C ARG A 110 -7.95 13.38 -0.06
N LYS A 111 -7.58 14.65 -0.23
CA LYS A 111 -7.69 15.70 0.80
C LYS A 111 -9.12 16.12 1.15
N GLU A 112 -10.14 15.68 0.41
CA GLU A 112 -11.52 16.03 0.72
C GLU A 112 -12.43 14.79 0.78
N PRO A 113 -13.04 14.50 1.94
CA PRO A 113 -14.25 13.71 1.95
C PRO A 113 -15.34 14.59 1.34
N GLU A 114 -15.69 14.36 0.08
CA GLU A 114 -16.92 14.92 -0.48
C GLU A 114 -18.10 14.21 0.22
N VAL A 115 -18.51 14.77 1.36
CA VAL A 115 -19.46 14.18 2.33
C VAL A 115 -20.87 13.97 1.75
N PHE A 116 -21.17 14.60 0.61
CA PHE A 116 -22.49 14.52 -0.04
C PHE A 116 -22.32 14.28 -1.54
N ASN A 117 -22.26 13.01 -1.95
CA ASN A 117 -22.27 12.63 -3.36
C ASN A 117 -23.52 11.86 -3.74
N ASP A 118 -23.98 12.08 -4.97
CA ASP A 118 -25.09 11.36 -5.58
C ASP A 118 -24.84 9.83 -5.52
N PRO A 119 -25.77 9.03 -4.95
CA PRO A 119 -25.67 7.57 -4.87
C PRO A 119 -25.32 6.87 -6.18
N LEU A 120 -25.73 7.42 -7.33
CA LEU A 120 -25.44 6.87 -8.66
C LEU A 120 -23.97 7.06 -9.08
N GLN A 121 -23.30 8.08 -8.56
CA GLN A 121 -21.88 8.32 -8.82
C GLN A 121 -20.98 7.46 -7.93
N ILE A 122 -21.51 6.92 -6.83
CA ILE A 122 -20.74 6.14 -5.85
C ILE A 122 -20.22 4.85 -6.48
N SER A 123 -21.05 4.07 -7.21
CA SER A 123 -20.58 2.79 -7.79
C SER A 123 -19.52 3.00 -8.88
N ALA A 124 -19.70 4.00 -9.75
CA ALA A 124 -18.72 4.31 -10.79
C ALA A 124 -17.38 4.74 -10.18
N ARG A 125 -17.40 5.57 -9.12
CA ARG A 125 -16.19 5.98 -8.39
C ARG A 125 -15.49 4.80 -7.69
N MET A 126 -16.24 3.80 -7.27
CA MET A 126 -15.70 2.58 -6.67
C MET A 126 -15.00 1.69 -7.68
N ASP A 127 -15.63 1.40 -8.81
CA ASP A 127 -14.98 0.60 -9.86
C ASP A 127 -13.70 1.29 -10.33
N GLU A 128 -13.75 2.62 -10.44
CA GLU A 128 -12.59 3.46 -10.75
C GLU A 128 -11.50 3.40 -9.66
N ILE A 129 -11.84 3.27 -8.36
CA ILE A 129 -10.81 3.16 -7.30
C ILE A 129 -10.05 1.84 -7.39
N VAL A 130 -10.76 0.74 -7.64
CA VAL A 130 -10.14 -0.59 -7.80
C VAL A 130 -9.22 -0.59 -9.02
N LEU A 131 -9.66 0.01 -10.14
CA LEU A 131 -8.84 0.14 -11.34
C LEU A 131 -7.57 0.97 -11.08
N ARG A 132 -7.71 2.15 -10.46
CA ARG A 132 -6.56 2.99 -10.09
C ARG A 132 -5.59 2.29 -9.17
N ILE A 133 -6.05 1.55 -8.15
CA ILE A 133 -5.17 0.78 -7.27
C ILE A 133 -4.35 -0.24 -8.08
N LYS A 134 -4.98 -0.94 -9.04
CA LYS A 134 -4.28 -1.90 -9.91
C LYS A 134 -3.28 -1.23 -10.83
N GLU A 135 -3.62 -0.06 -11.38
CA GLU A 135 -2.71 0.75 -12.21
C GLU A 135 -1.52 1.26 -11.40
N THR A 136 -1.77 1.86 -10.24
CA THR A 136 -0.74 2.32 -9.31
C THR A 136 0.16 1.15 -8.87
N TYR A 137 -0.40 -0.03 -8.57
CA TYR A 137 0.38 -1.24 -8.32
C TYR A 137 1.30 -1.60 -9.51
N ARG A 138 0.78 -1.57 -10.74
CA ARG A 138 1.57 -1.88 -11.95
C ARG A 138 2.72 -0.88 -12.12
N GLU A 139 2.46 0.41 -11.96
CA GLU A 139 3.48 1.46 -12.03
C GLU A 139 4.57 1.25 -10.97
N MET A 140 4.18 1.04 -9.71
CA MET A 140 5.10 0.76 -8.61
C MET A 140 5.95 -0.49 -8.87
N ASN A 141 5.34 -1.56 -9.39
CA ASN A 141 6.04 -2.81 -9.69
C ASN A 141 7.01 -2.65 -10.87
N THR A 142 6.65 -1.87 -11.89
CA THR A 142 7.56 -1.51 -12.99
C THR A 142 8.75 -0.71 -12.46
N ALA A 143 8.50 0.32 -11.66
CA ALA A 143 9.57 1.13 -11.07
C ALA A 143 10.50 0.30 -10.16
N ARG A 144 9.93 -0.62 -9.36
CA ARG A 144 10.69 -1.61 -8.58
C ARG A 144 11.59 -2.44 -9.48
N ARG A 145 11.07 -3.01 -10.57
CA ARG A 145 11.87 -3.84 -11.50
C ARG A 145 12.99 -3.04 -12.14
N ASN A 146 12.74 -1.79 -12.53
CA ASN A 146 13.77 -0.90 -13.07
C ASN A 146 14.90 -0.67 -12.04
N ILE A 147 14.59 -0.52 -10.75
CA ILE A 147 15.62 -0.47 -9.70
C ILE A 147 16.46 -1.75 -9.66
N GLN A 148 15.84 -2.92 -9.77
CA GLN A 148 16.55 -4.20 -9.74
C GLN A 148 17.45 -4.39 -10.96
N GLU A 149 17.03 -3.87 -12.11
CA GLU A 149 17.79 -3.91 -13.37
C GLU A 149 18.97 -2.93 -13.35
N LEU A 150 18.73 -1.68 -12.93
CA LEU A 150 19.72 -0.60 -12.99
C LEU A 150 20.77 -0.66 -11.87
N ILE A 151 20.43 -1.29 -10.74
CA ILE A 151 21.27 -1.26 -9.53
C ILE A 151 21.68 -2.69 -9.13
N PRO A 152 22.99 -3.02 -9.20
CA PRO A 152 23.49 -4.33 -8.79
C PRO A 152 23.14 -4.67 -7.34
N PRO A 153 22.95 -5.96 -6.99
CA PRO A 153 22.57 -6.39 -5.64
C PRO A 153 23.45 -5.81 -4.52
N GLY A 154 24.78 -5.84 -4.66
CA GLY A 154 25.70 -5.31 -3.64
C GLY A 154 25.51 -3.80 -3.40
N THR A 155 25.33 -3.02 -4.47
CA THR A 155 25.02 -1.58 -4.36
C THR A 155 23.67 -1.35 -3.69
N ARG A 156 22.66 -2.19 -3.97
CA ARG A 156 21.35 -2.09 -3.32
C ARG A 156 21.43 -2.32 -1.82
N GLU A 157 22.11 -3.38 -1.39
CA GLU A 157 22.28 -3.71 0.04
C GLU A 157 23.01 -2.60 0.80
N ASN A 158 24.04 -2.01 0.19
CA ASN A 158 24.83 -0.96 0.84
C ASN A 158 24.07 0.38 0.99
N ASN A 159 23.10 0.66 0.12
CA ASN A 159 22.43 1.97 0.07
C ASN A 159 21.02 1.98 0.67
N ILE A 160 20.37 0.82 0.85
CA ILE A 160 18.97 0.76 1.28
C ILE A 160 18.71 1.45 2.63
N ASN A 161 19.59 1.26 3.61
CA ASN A 161 19.43 1.83 4.96
C ASN A 161 19.54 3.37 4.94
N GLN A 162 20.41 3.90 4.09
CA GLN A 162 20.54 5.35 3.90
C GLN A 162 19.26 5.93 3.25
N LEU A 163 18.74 5.29 2.20
CA LEU A 163 17.51 5.73 1.54
C LEU A 163 16.29 5.64 2.48
N ILE A 164 16.17 4.57 3.28
CA ILE A 164 15.17 4.45 4.35
C ILE A 164 15.28 5.63 5.34
N SER A 165 16.50 5.94 5.79
CA SER A 165 16.74 7.04 6.74
C SER A 165 16.31 8.39 6.16
N ILE A 166 16.63 8.66 4.89
CA ILE A 166 16.22 9.88 4.20
C ILE A 166 14.70 9.96 4.05
N LEU A 167 14.06 8.85 3.65
CA LEU A 167 12.60 8.78 3.53
C LEU A 167 11.90 9.06 4.86
N ARG A 168 12.39 8.50 5.97
CA ARG A 168 11.87 8.76 7.32
C ARG A 168 12.02 10.21 7.77
N ARG A 169 13.00 10.95 7.23
CA ARG A 169 13.18 12.39 7.46
C ARG A 169 12.32 13.24 6.53
N ASN A 170 11.45 12.62 5.72
CA ASN A 170 10.56 13.27 4.78
C ASN A 170 11.29 14.22 3.80
N ASN A 171 12.52 13.89 3.42
CA ASN A 171 13.32 14.73 2.53
C ASN A 171 13.33 14.19 1.09
N ARG A 172 12.31 14.61 0.34
CA ARG A 172 12.07 14.21 -1.05
C ARG A 172 13.26 14.44 -1.99
N TYR A 173 13.81 15.65 -2.00
CA TYR A 173 14.90 16.01 -2.90
C TYR A 173 16.18 15.25 -2.57
N LEU A 174 16.48 15.09 -1.27
CA LEU A 174 17.63 14.30 -0.85
C LEU A 174 17.46 12.82 -1.21
N PHE A 175 16.23 12.28 -1.13
CA PHE A 175 15.94 10.90 -1.53
C PHE A 175 16.25 10.69 -3.01
N VAL A 176 15.68 11.54 -3.87
CA VAL A 176 15.88 11.47 -5.32
C VAL A 176 17.35 11.68 -5.68
N ASN A 177 18.01 12.67 -5.08
CA ASN A 177 19.43 12.94 -5.36
C ASN A 177 20.34 11.77 -4.98
N ASN A 178 20.10 11.11 -3.84
CA ASN A 178 20.88 9.93 -3.46
C ASN A 178 20.57 8.73 -4.37
N LEU A 179 19.32 8.57 -4.79
CA LEU A 179 18.95 7.53 -5.73
C LEU A 179 19.59 7.75 -7.11
N LEU A 180 19.58 8.98 -7.64
CA LEU A 180 20.19 9.27 -8.95
C LEU A 180 21.71 9.06 -8.94
N LYS A 181 22.40 9.32 -7.81
CA LYS A 181 23.85 9.09 -7.68
C LYS A 181 24.27 7.63 -7.84
N ILE A 182 23.37 6.69 -7.56
CA ILE A 182 23.64 5.25 -7.66
C ILE A 182 23.14 4.63 -8.98
N LEU A 183 22.48 5.42 -9.84
CA LEU A 183 22.12 5.01 -11.19
C LEU A 183 23.28 5.32 -12.13
N ILE A 184 23.87 4.26 -12.72
CA ILE A 184 25.12 4.38 -13.48
C ILE A 184 24.87 4.26 -14.99
N GLN A 185 23.75 3.68 -15.40
CA GLN A 185 23.47 3.33 -16.80
C GLN A 185 22.24 4.05 -17.33
N GLU A 186 22.36 4.65 -18.51
CA GLU A 186 21.25 5.22 -19.26
C GLU A 186 20.72 4.17 -20.25
N ASN A 187 19.51 3.68 -20.01
CA ASN A 187 18.80 2.73 -20.85
C ASN A 187 17.27 2.97 -20.75
N ALA A 188 16.46 2.10 -21.36
CA ALA A 188 15.00 2.22 -21.32
C ALA A 188 14.43 2.17 -19.88
N ALA A 189 14.97 1.31 -19.01
CA ALA A 189 14.58 1.23 -17.61
C ALA A 189 14.91 2.53 -16.85
N PHE A 190 16.04 3.17 -17.18
CA PHE A 190 16.40 4.48 -16.61
C PHE A 190 15.41 5.56 -17.01
N HIS A 191 15.01 5.65 -18.28
CA HIS A 191 14.01 6.64 -18.72
C HIS A 191 12.65 6.42 -18.06
N SER A 192 12.20 5.16 -17.98
CA SER A 192 10.96 4.80 -17.29
C SER A 192 11.02 5.18 -15.80
N LEU A 193 12.14 4.86 -15.13
CA LEU A 193 12.34 5.24 -13.73
C LEU A 193 12.41 6.76 -13.55
N LYS A 194 13.10 7.49 -14.43
CA LYS A 194 13.17 8.97 -14.40
C LYS A 194 11.78 9.59 -14.46
N ASN A 195 10.92 9.11 -15.36
CA ASN A 195 9.54 9.59 -15.46
C ASN A 195 8.76 9.30 -14.18
N TYR A 196 8.93 8.12 -13.59
CA TYR A 196 8.32 7.78 -12.30
C TYR A 196 8.82 8.72 -11.18
N LEU A 197 10.14 8.98 -11.08
CA LEU A 197 10.70 9.90 -10.09
C LEU A 197 10.17 11.33 -10.27
N PHE A 198 10.04 11.79 -11.51
CA PHE A 198 9.53 13.12 -11.77
C PHE A 198 8.04 13.23 -11.42
N ASN A 199 7.20 12.37 -11.98
CA ASN A 199 5.74 12.47 -11.87
C ASN A 199 5.22 12.03 -10.49
N ARG A 200 5.72 10.91 -9.96
CA ARG A 200 5.16 10.29 -8.75
C ARG A 200 5.89 10.69 -7.46
N ILE A 201 7.10 11.23 -7.58
CA ILE A 201 7.86 11.71 -6.42
C ILE A 201 7.96 13.23 -6.45
N LEU A 202 8.70 13.82 -7.39
CA LEU A 202 9.03 15.25 -7.38
C LEU A 202 7.83 16.17 -7.54
N GLN A 203 6.87 15.82 -8.40
CA GLN A 203 5.64 16.61 -8.63
C GLN A 203 4.47 16.22 -7.73
N ASN A 204 4.63 15.23 -6.85
CA ASN A 204 3.59 14.76 -5.95
C ASN A 204 3.87 15.26 -4.52
N ASP A 205 3.09 16.20 -4.02
CA ASP A 205 3.30 16.71 -2.65
C ASP A 205 2.62 15.84 -1.57
N ASP A 206 1.58 15.10 -1.94
CA ASP A 206 0.70 14.44 -0.97
C ASP A 206 1.16 13.02 -0.62
N THR A 207 1.59 12.23 -1.60
CA THR A 207 1.84 10.79 -1.44
C THR A 207 3.18 10.31 -2.00
N TRP A 208 4.11 11.23 -2.29
CA TRP A 208 5.42 10.86 -2.86
C TRP A 208 6.16 9.81 -2.04
N ASP A 209 6.00 9.84 -0.72
CA ASP A 209 6.73 8.98 0.19
C ASP A 209 6.19 7.53 0.18
N ILE A 210 4.94 7.31 -0.23
CA ILE A 210 4.37 6.01 -0.55
C ILE A 210 5.01 5.46 -1.83
N TYR A 211 5.09 6.27 -2.89
CA TYR A 211 5.75 5.89 -4.14
C TYR A 211 7.25 5.66 -3.96
N ALA A 212 7.91 6.41 -3.08
CA ALA A 212 9.29 6.18 -2.69
C ALA A 212 9.47 4.89 -1.88
N ALA A 213 8.56 4.58 -0.95
CA ALA A 213 8.56 3.30 -0.23
C ALA A 213 8.42 2.09 -1.18
N ALA A 214 7.65 2.23 -2.26
CA ALA A 214 7.54 1.19 -3.28
C ALA A 214 8.89 0.94 -3.97
N LEU A 215 9.66 1.99 -4.29
CA LEU A 215 11.01 1.84 -4.86
C LEU A 215 11.97 1.10 -3.91
N LEU A 216 11.88 1.34 -2.60
CA LEU A 216 12.69 0.64 -1.61
C LEU A 216 12.49 -0.89 -1.67
N THR A 217 11.32 -1.37 -2.10
CA THR A 217 11.10 -2.81 -2.30
C THR A 217 11.95 -3.40 -3.43
N GLY A 218 12.45 -2.57 -4.35
CA GLY A 218 13.40 -2.98 -5.40
C GLY A 218 14.83 -3.15 -4.87
N PHE A 219 15.15 -2.47 -3.77
CA PHE A 219 16.41 -2.65 -3.05
C PHE A 219 16.44 -3.93 -2.23
N LEU A 220 15.28 -4.45 -1.86
CA LEU A 220 15.16 -5.72 -1.15
C LEU A 220 15.46 -6.87 -2.13
N GLY A 221 16.50 -7.64 -1.84
CA GLY A 221 16.84 -8.85 -2.60
C GLY A 221 15.69 -9.84 -2.63
N GLY A 222 15.55 -10.57 -3.75
CA GLY A 222 14.47 -11.54 -3.99
C GLY A 222 13.97 -11.46 -5.43
N ARG A 223 13.90 -12.62 -6.09
CA ARG A 223 13.29 -12.80 -7.41
C ARG A 223 11.80 -12.49 -7.32
#